data_AF-A0A8D2ZRR9-F1
#
_entry.id   AF-A0A8D2ZRR9-F1
#
_cell.length_a   1.000
_cell.length_b   1.000
_cell.length_c   1.000
_cell.angle_alpha   90.00
_cell.angle_beta   90.00
_cell.angle_gamma   90.00
#
_symmetry.space_group_name_H-M   'P 1'
#
loop_
_entity.id
_entity.type
_entity.pdbx_description
1 polymer ?
#
loop_
_entity_poly.entity_id
_entity_poly.type
_entity_poly.pdbx_seq_one_letter_code
_entity_poly.pdbx_strand_id
1 'polypeptide(L)'
;MAQLYYGKTDNSSYRDRIPLRIVRSESELSALERAYLGAVEKGDYASVKQALEEAEIYFRININCIDPLGRTALLIAIENENLEIIELLLSYNVYVGDALLYAIRKEVVGAVELLLNHKKRGDKQVPPILLDKQFSGFTPDITPIILAAHTNNYEIIKLLVQRGVSIPQPHAVRCNCVECSSSSDVDGLRHSRSRLNIYKALASPSLIALSSEDPFLTAFQLSWELGELSMVENEFKSEYEELSRMCKQFAKDLLDQTRSSRELEIILNYRTTSIHCWRRRHWAAKLITCIFIGLLFPLLCIFYLIAPKSRYGLFIRRPFIKFICHTASYLTFLFLLFLASQHISSAQPDFQGPAPTSVEWMILPWVLGFIWTEIKQMWDNGFQDYIDDWWNLMDFIMNALYLATISLKIVAYSKVRNMLDGNVSYCLLNDKNTQIYSIYQRLQHF
;
A
#
# COMPACT_ATOMS: atom_id res chain seq x y z
N MET A 1 -41.45 -43.20 -6.14
CA MET A 1 -42.06 -44.23 -5.28
C MET A 1 -41.91 -43.81 -3.83
N ALA A 2 -42.84 -42.99 -3.35
CA ALA A 2 -42.88 -42.54 -1.95
C ALA A 2 -44.03 -43.27 -1.27
N GLN A 3 -43.70 -44.27 -0.44
CA GLN A 3 -44.66 -44.90 0.45
C GLN A 3 -43.93 -45.64 1.59
N LEU A 4 -44.46 -45.44 2.80
CA LEU A 4 -44.24 -46.20 4.05
C LEU A 4 -42.92 -45.84 4.77
N TYR A 5 -42.88 -45.42 6.03
CA TYR A 5 -43.62 -45.89 7.21
C TYR A 5 -43.85 -44.75 8.21
N TYR A 6 -45.11 -44.46 8.54
CA TYR A 6 -45.47 -43.81 9.81
C TYR A 6 -46.05 -44.90 10.72
N GLY A 7 -45.23 -45.39 11.65
CA GLY A 7 -45.69 -46.21 12.77
C GLY A 7 -46.40 -45.32 13.78
N LYS A 8 -47.66 -45.67 14.10
CA LYS A 8 -48.37 -45.14 15.28
C LYS A 8 -47.55 -45.46 16.54
N THR A 9 -47.33 -44.48 17.39
CA THR A 9 -46.94 -44.71 18.78
C THR A 9 -47.93 -44.03 19.71
N ASP A 10 -48.20 -44.76 20.78
CA ASP A 10 -49.24 -44.61 21.78
C ASP A 10 -49.36 -43.25 22.48
N ASN A 11 -50.57 -43.02 22.99
CA ASN A 11 -50.93 -41.96 23.91
C ASN A 11 -49.95 -41.89 25.11
N SER A 12 -49.11 -40.87 25.16
CA SER A 12 -48.56 -40.38 26.43
C SER A 12 -48.47 -38.85 26.44
N SER A 13 -48.71 -38.29 27.63
CA SER A 13 -48.98 -36.88 27.91
C SER A 13 -47.71 -36.01 27.93
N TYR A 14 -47.05 -35.83 26.77
CA TYR A 14 -45.89 -34.93 26.61
C TYR A 14 -45.91 -34.23 25.24
N ARG A 15 -46.96 -33.44 24.94
CA ARG A 15 -47.10 -32.71 23.66
C ARG A 15 -46.40 -31.34 23.58
N ASP A 16 -45.75 -30.87 24.65
CA ASP A 16 -45.12 -29.54 24.69
C ASP A 16 -43.59 -29.55 24.49
N ARG A 17 -42.99 -30.68 24.08
CA ARG A 17 -41.54 -30.76 23.85
C ARG A 17 -41.22 -31.19 22.43
N ILE A 18 -40.42 -30.38 21.74
CA ILE A 18 -39.87 -30.71 20.42
C ILE A 18 -38.87 -31.87 20.60
N PRO A 19 -39.03 -33.02 19.93
CA PRO A 19 -38.08 -34.11 20.04
C PRO A 19 -36.76 -33.74 19.36
N LEU A 20 -35.71 -33.58 20.15
CA LEU A 20 -34.36 -33.43 19.65
C LEU A 20 -33.87 -34.80 19.17
N ARG A 21 -33.77 -34.97 17.84
CA ARG A 21 -33.19 -36.15 17.19
C ARG A 21 -31.93 -35.74 16.44
N ILE A 22 -30.95 -36.64 16.38
CA ILE A 22 -29.78 -36.47 15.52
C ILE A 22 -30.28 -36.47 14.07
N VAL A 23 -30.18 -35.32 13.40
CA VAL A 23 -30.73 -35.11 12.04
C VAL A 23 -29.85 -35.76 10.97
N ARG A 24 -28.54 -35.91 11.23
CA ARG A 24 -27.57 -36.57 10.37
C ARG A 24 -26.91 -37.69 11.15
N SER A 25 -27.24 -38.94 10.81
CA SER A 25 -26.58 -40.12 11.37
C SER A 25 -25.24 -40.32 10.65
N GLU A 26 -24.13 -40.17 11.37
CA GLU A 26 -22.82 -40.61 10.90
C GLU A 26 -22.59 -42.08 11.23
N SER A 27 -21.59 -42.70 10.63
CA SER A 27 -21.20 -44.08 10.92
C SER A 27 -20.75 -44.20 12.37
N GLU A 28 -21.49 -44.99 13.17
CA GLU A 28 -21.12 -45.21 14.57
C GLU A 28 -19.87 -46.10 14.68
N LEU A 29 -18.91 -45.67 15.49
CA LEU A 29 -17.68 -46.43 15.73
C LEU A 29 -17.94 -47.68 16.56
N SER A 30 -17.21 -48.76 16.22
CA SER A 30 -17.15 -49.98 17.02
C SER A 30 -16.61 -49.70 18.43
N ALA A 31 -16.99 -50.51 19.42
CA ALA A 31 -16.48 -50.38 20.78
C ALA A 31 -14.94 -50.49 20.85
N LEU A 32 -14.35 -51.33 20.00
CA LEU A 32 -12.89 -51.49 19.88
C LEU A 32 -12.23 -50.24 19.26
N GLU A 33 -12.83 -49.66 18.23
CA GLU A 33 -12.33 -48.43 17.59
C GLU A 33 -12.40 -47.24 18.56
N ARG A 34 -13.47 -47.14 19.35
CA ARG A 34 -13.60 -46.13 20.40
C ARG A 34 -12.55 -46.31 21.50
N ALA A 35 -12.22 -47.55 21.86
CA ALA A 35 -11.15 -47.83 22.83
C ALA A 35 -9.76 -47.47 22.26
N TYR A 36 -9.52 -47.77 20.98
CA TYR A 36 -8.29 -47.39 20.27
C TYR A 36 -8.12 -45.86 20.20
N LEU A 37 -9.12 -45.13 19.72
CA LEU A 37 -9.06 -43.66 19.65
C LEU A 37 -8.97 -43.03 21.05
N GLY A 38 -9.65 -43.59 22.05
CA GLY A 38 -9.52 -43.16 23.43
C GLY A 38 -8.13 -43.41 24.03
N ALA A 39 -7.42 -44.47 23.61
CA ALA A 39 -6.04 -44.72 24.01
C ALA A 39 -5.07 -43.72 23.36
N VAL A 40 -5.29 -43.38 22.08
CA VAL A 40 -4.54 -42.33 21.37
C VAL A 40 -4.76 -40.96 22.02
N GLU A 41 -6.01 -40.63 22.37
CA GLU A 41 -6.35 -39.37 23.04
C GLU A 41 -5.71 -39.24 24.42
N LYS A 42 -5.59 -40.35 25.17
CA LYS A 42 -4.87 -40.39 26.46
C LYS A 42 -3.36 -40.35 26.33
N GLY A 43 -2.81 -40.72 25.18
CA GLY A 43 -1.36 -40.82 24.98
C GLY A 43 -0.76 -42.16 25.43
N ASP A 44 -1.56 -43.23 25.54
CA ASP A 44 -1.10 -44.54 26.03
C ASP A 44 -0.36 -45.34 24.93
N TYR A 45 0.96 -45.15 24.81
CA TYR A 45 1.78 -45.79 23.77
C TYR A 45 1.63 -47.32 23.71
N ALA A 46 1.67 -48.00 24.86
CA ALA A 46 1.60 -49.46 24.92
C ALA A 46 0.27 -50.01 24.40
N SER A 47 -0.85 -49.39 24.81
CA SER A 47 -2.20 -49.76 24.39
C SER A 47 -2.40 -49.51 22.89
N VAL A 48 -1.90 -48.39 22.37
CA VAL A 48 -1.96 -48.05 20.94
C VAL A 48 -1.14 -49.05 20.11
N LYS A 49 0.07 -49.38 20.56
CA LYS A 49 0.92 -50.37 19.88
C LYS A 49 0.27 -51.75 19.84
N GLN A 50 -0.29 -52.22 20.95
CA GLN A 50 -1.00 -53.49 20.99
C GLN A 50 -2.21 -53.50 20.05
N ALA A 51 -3.00 -52.42 20.03
CA ALA A 51 -4.14 -52.31 19.13
C ALA A 51 -3.75 -52.33 17.64
N LEU A 52 -2.59 -51.75 17.29
CA LEU A 52 -2.05 -51.78 15.93
C LEU A 52 -1.54 -53.18 15.53
N GLU A 53 -0.83 -53.86 16.42
CA GLU A 53 -0.38 -55.25 16.21
C GLU A 53 -1.59 -56.20 16.04
N GLU A 54 -2.62 -56.04 16.86
CA GLU A 54 -3.87 -56.82 16.73
C GLU A 54 -4.63 -56.50 15.43
N ALA A 55 -4.55 -55.25 14.95
CA ALA A 55 -5.18 -54.84 13.69
C ALA A 55 -4.52 -55.49 12.47
N GLU A 56 -3.19 -55.64 12.44
CA GLU A 56 -2.47 -56.33 11.36
C GLU A 56 -2.83 -57.82 11.27
N ILE A 57 -3.04 -58.47 12.42
CA ILE A 57 -3.27 -59.93 12.48
C ILE A 57 -4.73 -60.27 12.20
N TYR A 58 -5.67 -59.53 12.81
CA TYR A 58 -7.08 -59.93 12.84
C TYR A 58 -8.00 -59.05 11.99
N PHE A 59 -7.54 -57.91 11.47
CA PHE A 59 -8.32 -56.95 10.69
C PHE A 59 -9.67 -56.54 11.34
N ARG A 60 -9.74 -56.60 12.68
CA ARG A 60 -10.97 -56.30 13.43
C ARG A 60 -11.18 -54.81 13.69
N ILE A 61 -10.12 -54.01 13.58
CA ILE A 61 -10.12 -52.57 13.85
C ILE A 61 -9.64 -51.88 12.58
N ASN A 62 -10.40 -50.89 12.10
CA ASN A 62 -9.91 -50.02 11.04
C ASN A 62 -8.95 -48.99 11.65
N ILE A 63 -7.68 -49.04 11.25
CA ILE A 63 -6.64 -48.12 11.71
C ILE A 63 -6.95 -46.66 11.31
N ASN A 64 -7.64 -46.47 10.19
CA ASN A 64 -8.05 -45.16 9.67
C ASN A 64 -9.48 -44.78 10.09
N CYS A 65 -9.95 -45.29 11.23
CA CYS A 65 -11.26 -44.89 11.76
C CYS A 65 -11.30 -43.38 12.06
N ILE A 66 -12.49 -42.82 11.89
CA ILE A 66 -12.77 -41.40 12.14
C ILE A 66 -13.70 -41.28 13.33
N ASP A 67 -13.40 -40.34 14.22
CA ASP A 67 -14.30 -39.91 15.29
C ASP A 67 -15.58 -39.27 14.70
N PRO A 68 -16.67 -39.14 15.51
CA PRO A 68 -17.84 -38.31 15.14
C PRO A 68 -17.51 -36.81 14.93
N LEU A 69 -16.28 -36.39 15.23
CA LEU A 69 -15.75 -35.05 14.93
C LEU A 69 -14.97 -35.01 13.60
N GLY A 70 -14.89 -36.13 12.88
CA GLY A 70 -14.13 -36.27 11.64
C GLY A 70 -12.60 -36.34 11.83
N ARG A 71 -12.11 -36.65 13.04
CA ARG A 71 -10.67 -36.76 13.33
C ARG A 71 -10.20 -38.20 13.17
N THR A 72 -9.06 -38.40 12.52
CA THR A 72 -8.36 -39.70 12.52
C THR A 72 -7.44 -39.80 13.74
N ALA A 73 -7.00 -41.03 14.07
CA ALA A 73 -6.02 -41.26 15.14
C ALA A 73 -4.76 -40.38 14.99
N LEU A 74 -4.28 -40.18 13.76
CA LEU A 74 -3.12 -39.33 13.48
C LEU A 74 -3.39 -37.86 13.80
N LEU A 75 -4.59 -37.35 13.49
CA LEU A 75 -4.96 -35.97 13.82
C LEU A 75 -5.06 -35.74 15.33
N ILE A 76 -5.57 -36.74 16.08
CA ILE A 76 -5.64 -36.68 17.55
C ILE A 76 -4.23 -36.65 18.15
N ALA A 77 -3.33 -37.50 17.65
CA ALA A 77 -1.93 -37.54 18.11
C ALA A 77 -1.19 -36.21 17.85
N ILE A 78 -1.45 -35.57 16.70
CA ILE A 78 -0.93 -34.24 16.36
C ILE A 78 -1.56 -33.15 17.24
N GLU A 79 -2.85 -33.21 17.50
CA GLU A 79 -3.56 -32.25 18.35
C GLU A 79 -3.05 -32.28 19.80
N ASN A 80 -2.64 -33.46 20.29
CA ASN A 80 -2.05 -33.66 21.61
C ASN A 80 -0.51 -33.53 21.64
N GLU A 81 0.13 -33.18 20.52
CA GLU A 81 1.59 -33.03 20.38
C GLU A 81 2.40 -34.27 20.79
N ASN A 82 1.83 -35.48 20.70
CA ASN A 82 2.51 -36.71 21.10
C ASN A 82 3.34 -37.30 19.95
N LEU A 83 4.62 -36.90 19.88
CA LEU A 83 5.55 -37.29 18.82
C LEU A 83 5.78 -38.81 18.73
N GLU A 84 5.82 -39.51 19.87
CA GLU A 84 6.08 -40.96 19.91
C GLU A 84 4.93 -41.74 19.28
N ILE A 85 3.69 -41.33 19.53
CA ILE A 85 2.51 -41.96 18.92
C ILE A 85 2.44 -41.60 17.44
N ILE A 86 2.80 -40.37 17.04
CA ILE A 86 2.87 -39.99 15.63
C ILE A 86 3.87 -40.88 14.88
N GLU A 87 5.07 -41.07 15.42
CA GLU A 87 6.08 -41.95 14.82
C GLU A 87 5.60 -43.40 14.73
N LEU A 88 4.95 -43.90 15.80
CA LEU A 88 4.35 -45.23 15.82
C LEU A 88 3.29 -45.38 14.72
N LEU A 89 2.33 -44.47 14.65
CA LEU A 89 1.25 -44.48 13.64
C LEU A 89 1.82 -44.42 12.21
N LEU A 90 2.84 -43.60 11.99
CA LEU A 90 3.53 -43.51 10.70
C LEU A 90 4.30 -44.79 10.34
N SER A 91 4.85 -45.50 11.33
CA SER A 91 5.52 -46.79 11.12
C SER A 91 4.57 -47.89 10.60
N TYR A 92 3.30 -47.83 11.01
CA TYR A 92 2.22 -48.72 10.58
C TYR A 92 1.47 -48.23 9.31
N ASN A 93 2.03 -47.26 8.56
CA ASN A 93 1.48 -46.75 7.30
C ASN A 93 0.02 -46.25 7.36
N VAL A 94 -0.34 -45.55 8.43
CA VAL A 94 -1.64 -44.85 8.55
C VAL A 94 -1.84 -43.87 7.40
N TYR A 95 -3.10 -43.67 6.98
CA TYR A 95 -3.44 -42.70 5.95
C TYR A 95 -3.16 -41.27 6.44
N VAL A 96 -2.20 -40.59 5.78
CA VAL A 96 -1.75 -39.24 6.17
C VAL A 96 -2.75 -38.16 5.73
N GLY A 97 -3.35 -38.26 4.54
CA GLY A 97 -4.32 -37.27 4.04
C GLY A 97 -3.87 -35.81 4.23
N ASP A 98 -4.74 -35.02 4.87
CA ASP A 98 -4.50 -33.61 5.23
C ASP A 98 -3.72 -33.41 6.55
N ALA A 99 -3.17 -34.46 7.15
CA ALA A 99 -2.49 -34.36 8.45
C ALA A 99 -1.29 -33.40 8.43
N LEU A 100 -0.61 -33.25 7.30
CA LEU A 100 0.45 -32.25 7.14
C LEU A 100 -0.09 -30.82 7.25
N LEU A 101 -1.19 -30.50 6.57
CA LEU A 101 -1.83 -29.20 6.67
C LEU A 101 -2.35 -28.94 8.08
N TYR A 102 -2.89 -29.97 8.73
CA TYR A 102 -3.35 -29.88 10.12
C TYR A 102 -2.20 -29.60 11.10
N ALA A 103 -1.06 -30.31 10.96
CA ALA A 103 0.12 -30.10 11.78
C ALA A 103 0.69 -28.68 11.63
N ILE A 104 0.71 -28.14 10.41
CA ILE A 104 1.12 -26.76 10.13
C ILE A 104 0.18 -25.76 10.80
N ARG A 105 -1.14 -25.98 10.71
CA ARG A 105 -2.14 -25.11 11.35
C ARG A 105 -2.03 -25.09 12.88
N LYS A 106 -1.63 -26.21 13.48
CA LYS A 106 -1.35 -26.33 14.93
C LYS A 106 0.06 -25.89 15.32
N GLU A 107 0.90 -25.54 14.35
CA GLU A 107 2.28 -25.07 14.54
C GLU A 107 3.22 -26.10 15.21
N VAL A 108 2.93 -27.39 15.08
CA VAL A 108 3.71 -28.47 15.70
C VAL A 108 4.90 -28.85 14.81
N VAL A 109 6.05 -28.23 15.05
CA VAL A 109 7.26 -28.38 14.22
C VAL A 109 7.74 -29.83 14.14
N GLY A 110 7.79 -30.55 15.27
CA GLY A 110 8.24 -31.94 15.30
C GLY A 110 7.35 -32.89 14.50
N ALA A 111 6.03 -32.69 14.55
CA ALA A 111 5.09 -33.46 13.73
C ALA A 111 5.29 -33.18 12.24
N VAL A 112 5.48 -31.91 11.85
CA VAL A 112 5.77 -31.53 10.45
C VAL A 112 7.05 -32.18 9.96
N GLU A 113 8.12 -32.20 10.77
CA GLU A 113 9.38 -32.84 10.40
C GLU A 113 9.23 -34.36 10.21
N LEU A 114 8.56 -35.05 11.14
CA LEU A 114 8.28 -36.49 11.02
C LEU A 114 7.45 -36.80 9.76
N LEU A 115 6.41 -36.00 9.49
CA LEU A 115 5.56 -36.16 8.30
C LEU A 115 6.31 -35.88 7.00
N LEU A 116 7.19 -34.88 6.96
CA LEU A 116 8.03 -34.58 5.79
C LEU A 116 9.12 -35.65 5.58
N ASN A 117 9.59 -36.30 6.64
CA ASN A 117 10.58 -37.38 6.57
C ASN A 117 9.96 -38.73 6.20
N HIS A 118 8.65 -38.88 6.39
CA HIS A 118 7.94 -40.11 6.04
C HIS A 118 7.93 -40.31 4.51
N LYS A 119 8.80 -41.20 4.04
CA LYS A 119 8.71 -41.74 2.68
C LYS A 119 7.74 -42.92 2.71
N LYS A 120 6.60 -42.78 2.03
CA LYS A 120 5.76 -43.94 1.72
C LYS A 120 6.63 -45.01 1.04
N ARG A 121 6.67 -46.21 1.61
CA ARG A 121 7.32 -47.39 1.01
C ARG A 121 6.66 -47.69 -0.34
N GLY A 122 7.14 -47.09 -1.43
CA GLY A 122 6.67 -47.40 -2.78
C GLY A 122 6.75 -46.27 -3.82
N ASP A 123 6.73 -45.00 -3.44
CA ASP A 123 6.62 -43.91 -4.42
C ASP A 123 7.98 -43.29 -4.79
N LYS A 124 8.47 -43.65 -5.98
CA LYS A 124 9.41 -42.83 -6.76
C LYS A 124 8.63 -41.77 -7.52
N GLN A 125 7.96 -40.88 -6.81
CA GLN A 125 7.51 -39.57 -7.28
C GLN A 125 6.76 -38.94 -6.11
N VAL A 126 6.95 -37.63 -5.94
CA VAL A 126 6.16 -36.80 -5.03
C VAL A 126 4.70 -37.24 -5.15
N PRO A 127 4.01 -37.66 -4.08
CA PRO A 127 2.62 -38.05 -4.19
C PRO A 127 1.91 -36.89 -4.88
N PRO A 128 1.13 -37.12 -5.94
CA PRO A 128 0.22 -36.08 -6.37
C PRO A 128 -0.60 -35.74 -5.13
N ILE A 129 -0.60 -34.47 -4.76
CA ILE A 129 -1.48 -33.87 -3.75
C ILE A 129 -2.90 -34.07 -4.30
N LEU A 130 -3.40 -35.29 -4.20
CA LEU A 130 -4.73 -35.71 -4.57
C LEU A 130 -5.46 -35.81 -3.25
N LEU A 131 -5.86 -34.62 -2.80
CA LEU A 131 -6.89 -34.38 -1.80
C LEU A 131 -8.01 -35.39 -2.03
N ASP A 132 -8.26 -36.25 -1.05
CA ASP A 132 -9.45 -37.08 -1.08
C ASP A 132 -10.64 -36.13 -0.95
N LYS A 133 -11.37 -36.01 -2.06
CA LYS A 133 -12.28 -34.90 -2.39
C LYS A 133 -13.52 -34.84 -1.49
N GLN A 134 -13.65 -35.77 -0.55
CA GLN A 134 -14.91 -36.04 0.13
C GLN A 134 -15.01 -35.32 1.48
N PHE A 135 -13.89 -35.06 2.19
CA PHE A 135 -13.91 -34.42 3.51
C PHE A 135 -12.63 -33.64 3.87
N SER A 136 -12.06 -32.86 2.93
CA SER A 136 -10.94 -31.98 3.27
C SER A 136 -11.42 -30.79 4.12
N GLY A 137 -10.85 -30.61 5.31
CA GLY A 137 -11.13 -29.45 6.17
C GLY A 137 -10.53 -28.13 5.64
N PHE A 138 -9.78 -28.21 4.53
CA PHE A 138 -9.11 -27.10 3.87
C PHE A 138 -9.65 -26.89 2.46
N THR A 139 -9.54 -25.66 1.98
CA THR A 139 -9.82 -25.36 0.58
C THR A 139 -8.71 -25.94 -0.31
N PRO A 140 -9.04 -26.52 -1.47
CA PRO A 140 -8.09 -27.32 -2.26
C PRO A 140 -6.96 -26.49 -2.90
N ASP A 141 -7.07 -25.17 -2.89
CA ASP A 141 -6.06 -24.20 -3.34
C ASP A 141 -4.95 -23.95 -2.32
N ILE A 142 -5.12 -24.38 -1.06
CA ILE A 142 -4.11 -24.18 -0.01
C ILE A 142 -3.03 -25.26 -0.11
N THR A 143 -1.83 -24.83 -0.50
CA THR A 143 -0.63 -25.67 -0.42
C THR A 143 -0.02 -25.59 0.99
N PRO A 144 0.80 -26.59 1.41
CA PRO A 144 1.44 -26.58 2.73
C PRO A 144 2.27 -25.32 3.02
N ILE A 145 2.97 -24.78 2.00
CA ILE A 145 3.75 -23.55 2.15
C ILE A 145 2.88 -22.30 2.30
N ILE A 146 1.74 -22.23 1.60
CA ILE A 146 0.78 -21.13 1.74
C ILE A 146 0.22 -21.13 3.17
N LEU A 147 -0.17 -22.30 3.69
CA LEU A 147 -0.69 -22.40 5.05
C LEU A 147 0.36 -22.05 6.11
N ALA A 148 1.61 -22.49 5.93
CA ALA A 148 2.71 -22.16 6.84
C ALA A 148 3.03 -20.66 6.83
N ALA A 149 2.93 -20.01 5.66
CA ALA A 149 3.06 -18.57 5.54
C ALA A 149 1.90 -17.84 6.24
N HIS A 150 0.68 -18.37 6.19
CA HIS A 150 -0.48 -17.80 6.90
C HIS A 150 -0.35 -17.88 8.41
N THR A 151 0.25 -18.94 8.96
CA THR A 151 0.57 -19.04 10.40
C THR A 151 1.81 -18.25 10.79
N ASN A 152 2.59 -17.76 9.81
CA ASN A 152 3.78 -16.94 10.00
C ASN A 152 4.87 -17.62 10.87
N ASN A 153 4.90 -18.95 10.92
CA ASN A 153 5.89 -19.71 11.70
C ASN A 153 7.20 -19.88 10.90
N TYR A 154 8.26 -19.21 11.36
CA TYR A 154 9.57 -19.19 10.71
C TYR A 154 10.20 -20.58 10.54
N GLU A 155 10.11 -21.45 11.55
CA GLU A 155 10.77 -22.76 11.53
C GLU A 155 10.13 -23.71 10.51
N ILE A 156 8.79 -23.74 10.47
CA ILE A 156 8.03 -24.55 9.52
C ILE A 156 8.29 -24.07 8.08
N ILE A 157 8.25 -22.75 7.84
CA ILE A 157 8.53 -22.18 6.51
C ILE A 157 9.96 -22.55 6.10
N LYS A 158 10.94 -22.43 7.00
CA LYS A 158 12.33 -22.81 6.71
C LYS A 158 12.48 -24.28 6.33
N LEU A 159 11.82 -25.19 7.06
CA LEU A 159 11.81 -26.61 6.73
C LEU A 159 11.22 -26.88 5.33
N LEU A 160 10.10 -26.22 4.99
CA LEU A 160 9.45 -26.39 3.68
C LEU A 160 10.28 -25.81 2.53
N VAL A 161 10.89 -24.64 2.72
CA VAL A 161 11.77 -24.00 1.72
C VAL A 161 13.02 -24.85 1.48
N GLN A 162 13.60 -25.46 2.52
CA GLN A 162 14.73 -26.40 2.38
C GLN A 162 14.38 -27.65 1.54
N ARG A 163 13.09 -28.04 1.49
CA ARG A 163 12.60 -29.12 0.63
C ARG A 163 12.31 -28.68 -0.81
N GLY A 164 12.54 -27.42 -1.15
CA GLY A 164 12.37 -26.89 -2.51
C GLY A 164 10.90 -26.61 -2.87
N VAL A 165 10.01 -26.46 -1.88
CA VAL A 165 8.63 -26.06 -2.14
C VAL A 165 8.59 -24.56 -2.44
N SER A 166 8.06 -24.17 -3.59
CA SER A 166 7.90 -22.78 -4.02
C SER A 166 6.43 -22.36 -4.04
N ILE A 167 6.18 -21.08 -3.77
CA ILE A 167 4.84 -20.47 -3.95
C ILE A 167 4.69 -20.08 -5.43
N PRO A 168 3.54 -20.37 -6.07
CA PRO A 168 3.28 -19.91 -7.44
C PRO A 168 3.18 -18.39 -7.49
N GLN A 169 3.73 -17.78 -8.54
CA GLN A 169 3.58 -16.34 -8.74
C GLN A 169 2.15 -16.02 -9.21
N PRO A 170 1.45 -15.08 -8.55
CA PRO A 170 0.11 -14.70 -8.95
C PRO A 170 0.14 -13.99 -10.30
N HIS A 171 -0.76 -14.36 -11.21
CA HIS A 171 -0.96 -13.60 -12.44
C HIS A 171 -1.70 -12.29 -12.15
N ALA A 172 -1.51 -11.30 -13.03
CA ALA A 172 -2.28 -10.06 -13.00
C ALA A 172 -3.79 -10.34 -13.08
N VAL A 173 -4.61 -9.50 -12.44
CA VAL A 173 -6.08 -9.69 -12.37
C VAL A 173 -6.72 -9.79 -13.75
N ARG A 174 -6.18 -9.08 -14.75
CA ARG A 174 -6.65 -9.07 -16.15
C ARG A 174 -5.84 -9.98 -17.06
N CYS A 175 -5.34 -11.10 -16.55
CA CYS A 175 -4.61 -12.07 -17.35
C CYS A 175 -5.57 -12.87 -18.24
N ASN A 176 -5.25 -12.99 -19.53
CA ASN A 176 -6.03 -13.74 -20.52
C ASN A 176 -5.41 -15.11 -20.86
N CYS A 177 -4.66 -15.72 -19.92
CA CYS A 177 -4.11 -17.05 -20.15
C CYS A 177 -5.20 -18.12 -20.02
N VAL A 178 -5.00 -19.27 -20.69
CA VAL A 178 -5.98 -20.36 -20.75
C VAL A 178 -6.32 -20.89 -19.35
N GLU A 179 -5.34 -20.97 -18.45
CA GLU A 179 -5.54 -21.41 -17.07
C GLU A 179 -6.40 -20.42 -16.26
N CYS A 180 -6.10 -19.12 -16.31
CA CYS A 180 -6.90 -18.11 -15.62
C CYS A 180 -8.34 -18.07 -16.15
N SER A 181 -8.52 -18.01 -17.48
CA SER A 181 -9.85 -17.96 -18.10
C SER A 181 -10.69 -19.21 -17.77
N SER A 182 -10.10 -20.40 -17.87
CA SER A 182 -10.83 -21.63 -17.52
C SER A 182 -11.20 -21.70 -16.04
N SER A 183 -10.30 -21.28 -15.13
CA SER A 183 -10.58 -21.28 -13.70
C SER A 183 -11.64 -20.25 -13.29
N SER A 184 -11.65 -19.07 -13.93
CA SER A 184 -12.66 -18.03 -13.69
C SER A 184 -14.03 -18.42 -14.23
N ASP A 185 -14.09 -19.09 -15.38
CA ASP A 185 -15.34 -19.53 -16.01
C ASP A 185 -16.02 -20.65 -15.20
N VAL A 186 -15.22 -21.51 -14.57
CA VAL A 186 -15.72 -22.57 -13.69
C VAL A 186 -16.17 -22.01 -12.34
N ASP A 187 -15.30 -21.24 -11.66
CA ASP A 187 -15.59 -20.65 -10.35
C ASP A 187 -14.74 -19.40 -10.09
N GLY A 188 -15.29 -18.24 -10.44
CA GLY A 188 -14.65 -16.94 -10.24
C GLY A 188 -14.34 -16.61 -8.78
N LEU A 189 -15.15 -17.07 -7.82
CA LEU A 189 -14.92 -16.83 -6.39
C LEU A 189 -13.75 -17.65 -5.86
N ARG A 190 -13.64 -18.92 -6.26
CA ARG A 190 -12.46 -19.73 -5.93
C ARG A 190 -11.20 -19.16 -6.56
N HIS A 191 -11.28 -18.66 -7.79
CA HIS A 191 -10.14 -18.06 -8.46
C HIS A 191 -9.63 -16.80 -7.72
N SER A 192 -10.54 -15.89 -7.33
CA SER A 192 -10.17 -14.70 -6.55
C SER A 192 -9.69 -15.04 -5.14
N ARG A 193 -10.34 -16.00 -4.46
CA ARG A 193 -9.91 -16.48 -3.14
C ARG A 193 -8.52 -17.11 -3.16
N SER A 194 -8.22 -17.91 -4.19
CA SER A 194 -6.90 -18.52 -4.38
C SER A 194 -5.81 -17.46 -4.58
N ARG A 195 -6.05 -16.45 -5.42
CA ARG A 195 -5.13 -15.32 -5.59
C ARG A 195 -4.89 -14.59 -4.27
N LEU A 196 -5.94 -14.30 -3.51
CA LEU A 196 -5.81 -13.67 -2.19
C LEU A 196 -5.00 -14.53 -1.21
N ASN A 197 -5.21 -15.85 -1.20
CA ASN A 197 -4.43 -16.78 -0.38
C ASN A 197 -2.95 -16.77 -0.74
N ILE A 198 -2.60 -16.67 -2.04
CA ILE A 198 -1.22 -16.53 -2.52
C ILE A 198 -0.62 -15.20 -2.03
N TYR A 199 -1.31 -14.08 -2.23
CA TYR A 199 -0.83 -12.78 -1.77
C TYR A 199 -0.66 -12.71 -0.25
N LYS A 200 -1.59 -13.31 0.50
CA LYS A 200 -1.47 -13.43 1.95
C LYS A 200 -0.25 -14.24 2.38
N ALA A 201 0.12 -15.28 1.64
CA ALA A 201 1.34 -16.02 1.89
C ALA A 201 2.60 -15.18 1.55
N LEU A 202 2.62 -14.51 0.39
CA LEU A 202 3.74 -13.67 -0.05
C LEU A 202 3.99 -12.48 0.87
N ALA A 203 2.93 -11.89 1.43
CA ALA A 203 2.99 -10.78 2.37
C ALA A 203 3.45 -11.17 3.79
N SER A 204 3.64 -12.48 4.08
CA SER A 204 4.03 -12.92 5.42
C SER A 204 5.47 -12.49 5.76
N PRO A 205 5.70 -11.84 6.93
CA PRO A 205 7.02 -11.39 7.35
C PRO A 205 8.09 -12.48 7.36
N SER A 206 7.75 -13.67 7.87
CA SER A 206 8.68 -14.80 7.98
C SER A 206 9.13 -15.31 6.61
N LEU A 207 8.23 -15.32 5.60
CA LEU A 207 8.59 -15.73 4.25
C LEU A 207 9.45 -14.69 3.55
N ILE A 208 9.12 -13.40 3.68
CA ILE A 208 9.94 -12.33 3.10
C ILE A 208 11.36 -12.38 3.68
N ALA A 209 11.49 -12.54 5.00
CA ALA A 209 12.78 -12.65 5.67
C ALA A 209 13.62 -13.86 5.25
N LEU A 210 13.00 -14.96 4.81
CA LEU A 210 13.68 -16.19 4.40
C LEU A 210 14.01 -16.24 2.90
N SER A 211 13.13 -15.69 2.06
CA SER A 211 13.19 -15.89 0.60
C SER A 211 13.74 -14.69 -0.16
N SER A 212 13.62 -13.47 0.37
CA SER A 212 14.06 -12.26 -0.34
C SER A 212 15.52 -11.92 -0.07
N GLU A 213 16.23 -11.48 -1.11
CA GLU A 213 17.58 -10.91 -0.97
C GLU A 213 17.53 -9.54 -0.28
N ASP A 214 16.59 -8.68 -0.73
CA ASP A 214 16.35 -7.34 -0.19
C ASP A 214 14.91 -7.22 0.36
N PRO A 215 14.70 -7.45 1.67
CA PRO A 215 13.36 -7.49 2.26
C PRO A 215 12.63 -6.14 2.22
N PHE A 216 13.37 -5.03 2.21
CA PHE A 216 12.78 -3.69 2.08
C PHE A 216 12.14 -3.47 0.70
N LEU A 217 12.86 -3.84 -0.37
CA LEU A 217 12.37 -3.66 -1.73
C LEU A 217 11.15 -4.53 -1.98
N THR A 218 11.21 -5.80 -1.57
CA THR A 218 10.09 -6.73 -1.68
C THR A 218 8.88 -6.25 -0.87
N ALA A 219 9.09 -5.78 0.37
CA ALA A 219 8.00 -5.24 1.18
C ALA A 219 7.36 -3.99 0.56
N PHE A 220 8.14 -3.08 -0.03
CA PHE A 220 7.60 -1.89 -0.69
C PHE A 220 6.83 -2.24 -1.96
N GLN A 221 7.39 -3.09 -2.82
CA GLN A 221 6.74 -3.56 -4.05
C GLN A 221 5.43 -4.28 -3.75
N LEU A 222 5.45 -5.24 -2.82
CA LEU A 222 4.22 -5.94 -2.39
C LEU A 222 3.22 -4.97 -1.77
N SER A 223 3.65 -4.03 -0.92
CA SER A 223 2.73 -3.07 -0.31
C SER A 223 2.04 -2.17 -1.33
N TRP A 224 2.74 -1.82 -2.42
CA TRP A 224 2.22 -1.05 -3.53
C TRP A 224 1.24 -1.89 -4.35
N GLU A 225 1.66 -3.08 -4.78
CA GLU A 225 0.84 -4.00 -5.57
C GLU A 225 -0.47 -4.36 -4.86
N LEU A 226 -0.42 -4.67 -3.55
CA LEU A 226 -1.61 -4.92 -2.74
C LEU A 226 -2.51 -3.68 -2.61
N GLY A 227 -1.91 -2.48 -2.57
CA GLY A 227 -2.65 -1.22 -2.58
C GLY A 227 -3.43 -1.02 -3.89
N GLU A 228 -2.78 -1.26 -5.02
CA GLU A 228 -3.42 -1.20 -6.35
C GLU A 228 -4.52 -2.26 -6.49
N LEU A 229 -4.24 -3.50 -6.07
CA LEU A 229 -5.21 -4.60 -6.11
C LEU A 229 -6.46 -4.30 -5.28
N SER A 230 -6.32 -3.61 -4.14
CA SER A 230 -7.46 -3.21 -3.31
C SER A 230 -8.44 -2.26 -4.01
N MET A 231 -7.96 -1.51 -5.03
CA MET A 231 -8.79 -0.63 -5.85
C MET A 231 -9.38 -1.34 -7.08
N VAL A 232 -8.76 -2.43 -7.52
CA VAL A 232 -9.22 -3.25 -8.65
C VAL A 232 -10.27 -4.28 -8.21
N GLU A 233 -10.03 -4.97 -7.09
CA GLU A 233 -10.90 -6.00 -6.53
C GLU A 233 -11.67 -5.48 -5.31
N ASN A 234 -12.90 -5.00 -5.54
CA ASN A 234 -13.70 -4.37 -4.50
C ASN A 234 -14.21 -5.35 -3.43
N GLU A 235 -14.36 -6.63 -3.77
CA GLU A 235 -14.90 -7.67 -2.88
C GLU A 235 -14.00 -7.95 -1.68
N PHE A 236 -12.68 -7.93 -1.90
CA PHE A 236 -11.66 -8.24 -0.87
C PHE A 236 -10.80 -7.02 -0.52
N LYS A 237 -11.29 -5.81 -0.79
CA LYS A 237 -10.56 -4.56 -0.56
C LYS A 237 -9.95 -4.47 0.84
N SER A 238 -10.72 -4.78 1.88
CA SER A 238 -10.24 -4.70 3.27
C SER A 238 -9.13 -5.71 3.57
N GLU A 239 -9.18 -6.91 2.97
CA GLU A 239 -8.14 -7.93 3.16
C GLU A 239 -6.82 -7.48 2.49
N TYR A 240 -6.89 -6.91 1.29
CA TYR A 240 -5.70 -6.37 0.59
C TYR A 240 -5.10 -5.16 1.31
N GLU A 241 -5.92 -4.23 1.80
CA GLU A 241 -5.44 -3.08 2.58
C GLU A 241 -4.75 -3.52 3.88
N GLU A 242 -5.28 -4.56 4.55
CA GLU A 242 -4.65 -5.15 5.73
C GLU A 242 -3.29 -5.77 5.40
N LEU A 243 -3.17 -6.54 4.31
CA LEU A 243 -1.90 -7.11 3.87
C LEU A 243 -0.88 -6.02 3.49
N SER A 244 -1.32 -4.97 2.79
CA SER A 244 -0.46 -3.82 2.47
C SER A 244 0.07 -3.15 3.75
N ARG A 245 -0.81 -2.98 4.76
CA ARG A 245 -0.41 -2.47 6.08
C ARG A 245 0.59 -3.38 6.77
N MET A 246 0.42 -4.70 6.71
CA MET A 246 1.38 -5.67 7.27
C MET A 246 2.77 -5.53 6.62
N CYS A 247 2.86 -5.43 5.30
CA CYS A 247 4.14 -5.22 4.60
C CYS A 247 4.82 -3.90 5.02
N LYS A 248 4.04 -2.80 5.13
CA LYS A 248 4.55 -1.50 5.60
C LYS A 248 5.05 -1.58 7.05
N GLN A 249 4.31 -2.29 7.90
CA GLN A 249 4.68 -2.49 9.29
C GLN A 249 5.94 -3.35 9.40
N PHE A 250 6.07 -4.41 8.61
CA PHE A 250 7.29 -5.23 8.55
C PHE A 250 8.52 -4.40 8.17
N ALA A 251 8.44 -3.56 7.13
CA ALA A 251 9.54 -2.67 6.76
C ALA A 251 9.90 -1.69 7.89
N LYS A 252 8.90 -1.13 8.57
CA LYS A 252 9.13 -0.27 9.74
C LYS A 252 9.81 -1.05 10.88
N ASP A 253 9.32 -2.24 11.20
CA ASP A 253 9.84 -3.06 12.30
C ASP A 253 11.30 -3.50 12.02
N LEU A 254 11.66 -3.77 10.76
CA LEU A 254 13.05 -4.00 10.35
C LEU A 254 13.95 -2.77 10.58
N LEU A 255 13.47 -1.56 10.28
CA LEU A 255 14.21 -0.33 10.58
C LEU A 255 14.34 -0.11 12.10
N ASP A 256 13.32 -0.45 12.87
CA ASP A 256 13.33 -0.34 14.34
C ASP A 256 14.37 -1.27 14.99
N GLN A 257 14.80 -2.35 14.31
CA GLN A 257 15.87 -3.24 14.78
C GLN A 257 17.29 -2.66 14.60
N THR A 258 17.46 -1.56 13.86
CA THR A 258 18.78 -0.96 13.66
C THR A 258 19.31 -0.37 14.98
N ARG A 259 20.50 -0.79 15.40
CA ARG A 259 21.07 -0.40 16.71
C ARG A 259 22.04 0.77 16.59
N SER A 260 22.68 0.91 15.44
CA SER A 260 23.67 1.95 15.19
C SER A 260 23.20 2.94 14.14
N SER A 261 23.59 4.21 14.30
CA SER A 261 23.34 5.23 13.27
C SER A 261 24.03 4.90 11.95
N ARG A 262 25.08 4.06 11.97
CA ARG A 262 25.78 3.58 10.79
C ARG A 262 24.96 2.53 10.02
N GLU A 263 24.34 1.57 10.70
CA GLU A 263 23.40 0.62 10.07
C GLU A 263 22.25 1.37 9.41
N LEU A 264 21.65 2.32 10.15
CA LEU A 264 20.57 3.14 9.63
C LEU A 264 21.00 3.99 8.43
N GLU A 265 22.21 4.58 8.48
CA GLU A 265 22.79 5.31 7.35
C GLU A 265 23.03 4.39 6.15
N ILE A 266 23.49 3.15 6.34
CA ILE A 266 23.68 2.21 5.23
C ILE A 266 22.33 1.87 4.56
N ILE A 267 21.28 1.65 5.35
CA ILE A 267 19.95 1.30 4.84
C ILE A 267 19.29 2.51 4.14
N LEU A 268 19.29 3.69 4.75
CA LEU A 268 18.63 4.88 4.21
C LEU A 268 19.44 5.58 3.12
N ASN A 269 20.76 5.63 3.27
CA ASN A 269 21.67 6.33 2.36
C ASN A 269 22.42 5.35 1.45
N TYR A 270 21.71 4.39 0.86
CA TYR A 270 22.22 3.63 -0.29
C TYR A 270 22.70 4.58 -1.42
N ARG A 271 22.21 5.84 -1.42
CA ARG A 271 22.94 7.02 -1.92
C ARG A 271 22.78 8.21 -0.97
N THR A 272 23.85 9.01 -0.87
CA THR A 272 23.99 10.36 -0.30
C THR A 272 24.16 10.55 1.22
N THR A 273 25.28 11.16 1.58
CA THR A 273 25.73 11.45 2.95
C THR A 273 25.39 12.86 3.43
N SER A 274 25.15 12.94 4.74
CA SER A 274 25.47 14.03 5.69
C SER A 274 24.56 15.27 5.82
N ILE A 275 23.82 15.34 6.94
CA ILE A 275 23.59 16.55 7.78
C ILE A 275 23.30 16.07 9.22
N HIS A 276 24.28 16.20 10.13
CA HIS A 276 24.08 16.01 11.57
C HIS A 276 24.62 17.24 12.30
N CYS A 277 23.73 18.03 12.95
CA CYS A 277 23.95 18.79 14.20
C CYS A 277 23.02 20.00 14.44
N TRP A 278 22.07 20.35 13.56
CA TRP A 278 21.17 21.51 13.80
C TRP A 278 20.14 21.29 14.93
N ARG A 279 19.78 20.02 15.22
CA ARG A 279 18.61 19.67 16.04
C ARG A 279 18.69 20.13 17.51
N ARG A 280 19.89 20.25 18.10
CA ARG A 280 20.08 20.43 19.57
C ARG A 280 20.09 21.87 20.11
N ARG A 281 19.92 22.91 19.28
CA ARG A 281 19.89 24.32 19.77
C ARG A 281 18.54 24.71 20.39
N HIS A 282 18.58 25.62 21.36
CA HIS A 282 17.39 26.23 21.97
C HIS A 282 16.49 26.90 20.92
N TRP A 283 15.17 26.86 21.13
CA TRP A 283 14.18 27.32 20.15
C TRP A 283 14.35 28.81 19.78
N ALA A 284 14.67 29.66 20.76
CA ALA A 284 14.88 31.09 20.52
C ALA A 284 16.13 31.35 19.65
N ALA A 285 17.22 30.60 19.88
CA ALA A 285 18.42 30.71 19.05
C ALA A 285 18.14 30.27 17.61
N LYS A 286 17.32 29.23 17.42
CA LYS A 286 16.87 28.81 16.09
C LYS A 286 16.05 29.90 15.41
N LEU A 287 15.08 30.48 16.11
CA LEU A 287 14.23 31.55 15.60
C LEU A 287 15.04 32.77 15.16
N ILE A 288 15.95 33.25 16.03
CA ILE A 288 16.82 34.39 15.72
C ILE A 288 17.70 34.09 14.50
N THR A 289 18.29 32.89 14.43
CA THR A 289 19.09 32.51 13.25
C THR A 289 18.26 32.43 11.98
N CYS A 290 17.01 31.93 12.04
CA CYS A 290 16.12 31.89 10.88
C CYS A 290 15.73 33.28 10.39
N ILE A 291 15.40 34.20 11.31
CA ILE A 291 15.07 35.60 10.97
C ILE A 291 16.29 36.28 10.34
N PHE A 292 17.47 36.10 10.92
CA PHE A 292 18.70 36.70 10.40
C PHE A 292 19.04 36.19 8.99
N ILE A 293 18.97 34.87 8.77
CA ILE A 293 19.19 34.27 7.43
C ILE A 293 18.11 34.73 6.45
N GLY A 294 16.86 34.79 6.90
CA GLY A 294 15.72 35.28 6.12
C GLY A 294 15.95 36.72 5.66
N LEU A 295 16.30 37.66 6.55
CA LEU A 295 16.57 39.05 6.17
C LEU A 295 17.75 39.18 5.19
N LEU A 296 18.72 38.26 5.25
CA LEU A 296 19.90 38.26 4.39
C LEU A 296 19.67 37.53 3.04
N PHE A 297 18.46 37.02 2.76
CA PHE A 297 18.18 36.23 1.56
C PHE A 297 18.59 36.90 0.23
N PRO A 298 18.37 38.21 -0.04
CA PRO A 298 18.70 38.78 -1.33
C PRO A 298 20.22 38.82 -1.56
N LEU A 299 21.00 39.13 -0.51
CA LEU A 299 22.47 39.14 -0.57
C LEU A 299 23.02 37.72 -0.77
N LEU A 300 22.45 36.74 -0.08
CA LEU A 300 22.80 35.33 -0.23
C LEU A 300 22.56 34.84 -1.67
N CYS A 301 21.41 35.15 -2.27
CA CYS A 301 21.09 34.80 -3.65
C CYS A 301 22.06 35.45 -4.65
N ILE A 302 22.40 36.73 -4.47
CA ILE A 302 23.39 37.42 -5.33
C ILE A 302 24.76 36.74 -5.22
N PHE A 303 25.23 36.41 -4.02
CA PHE A 303 26.50 35.70 -3.85
C PHE A 303 26.50 34.31 -4.49
N TYR A 304 25.35 33.61 -4.49
CA TYR A 304 25.21 32.33 -5.18
C TYR A 304 25.35 32.46 -6.71
N LEU A 305 24.75 33.50 -7.29
CA LEU A 305 24.83 33.76 -8.73
C LEU A 305 26.24 34.14 -9.18
N ILE A 306 26.96 34.95 -8.38
CA ILE A 306 28.31 35.43 -8.71
C ILE A 306 29.36 34.34 -8.47
N ALA A 307 29.30 33.64 -7.33
CA ALA A 307 30.34 32.71 -6.91
C ALA A 307 29.74 31.44 -6.26
N PRO A 308 29.25 30.47 -7.07
CA PRO A 308 28.55 29.29 -6.56
C PRO A 308 29.46 28.31 -5.79
N LYS A 309 30.78 28.38 -6.00
CA LYS A 309 31.79 27.56 -5.30
C LYS A 309 32.33 28.23 -4.02
N SER A 310 31.87 29.43 -3.68
CA SER A 310 32.28 30.13 -2.47
C SER A 310 31.74 29.45 -1.20
N ARG A 311 32.30 29.81 -0.03
CA ARG A 311 31.81 29.32 1.28
C ARG A 311 30.31 29.62 1.49
N TYR A 312 29.86 30.81 1.05
CA TYR A 312 28.45 31.22 1.10
C TYR A 312 27.59 30.51 0.04
N GLY A 313 28.16 30.21 -1.15
CA GLY A 313 27.47 29.41 -2.17
C GLY A 313 27.21 27.97 -1.72
N LEU A 314 28.19 27.33 -1.06
CA LEU A 314 28.02 26.01 -0.46
C LEU A 314 27.04 26.02 0.73
N PHE A 315 26.94 27.14 1.45
CA PHE A 315 25.97 27.31 2.53
C PHE A 315 24.51 27.28 2.02
N ILE A 316 24.20 27.94 0.91
CA ILE A 316 22.86 27.96 0.30
C ILE A 316 22.48 26.60 -0.31
N ARG A 317 23.45 25.78 -0.70
CA ARG A 317 23.16 24.42 -1.21
C ARG A 317 22.49 23.51 -0.17
N ARG A 318 22.57 23.84 1.12
CA ARG A 318 21.93 23.08 2.21
C ARG A 318 20.40 23.21 2.11
N PRO A 319 19.64 22.10 2.13
CA PRO A 319 18.20 22.10 1.90
C PRO A 319 17.42 23.00 2.89
N PHE A 320 17.83 22.99 4.16
CA PHE A 320 17.24 23.86 5.19
C PHE A 320 17.41 25.36 4.88
N ILE A 321 18.56 25.77 4.34
CA ILE A 321 18.82 27.18 4.00
C ILE A 321 18.03 27.58 2.75
N LYS A 322 17.93 26.70 1.74
CA LYS A 322 17.05 26.91 0.58
C LYS A 322 15.61 27.16 1.03
N PHE A 323 15.10 26.32 1.92
CA PHE A 323 13.75 26.47 2.46
C PHE A 323 13.52 27.84 3.12
N ILE A 324 14.45 28.30 3.97
CA ILE A 324 14.35 29.65 4.59
C ILE A 324 14.37 30.75 3.53
N CYS A 325 15.25 30.67 2.53
CA CYS A 325 15.33 31.70 1.49
C CYS A 325 14.06 31.75 0.62
N HIS A 326 13.52 30.59 0.23
CA HIS A 326 12.27 30.52 -0.52
C HIS A 326 11.08 31.08 0.28
N THR A 327 10.95 30.67 1.55
CA THR A 327 9.89 31.17 2.43
C THR A 327 10.01 32.67 2.69
N ALA A 328 11.23 33.20 2.93
CA ALA A 328 11.47 34.64 3.09
C ALA A 328 11.09 35.42 1.82
N SER A 329 11.48 34.93 0.63
CA SER A 329 11.11 35.55 -0.65
C SER A 329 9.58 35.59 -0.85
N TYR A 330 8.88 34.50 -0.54
CA TYR A 330 7.42 34.45 -0.62
C TYR A 330 6.75 35.41 0.38
N LEU A 331 7.24 35.52 1.61
CA LEU A 331 6.74 36.49 2.59
C LEU A 331 6.96 37.94 2.14
N THR A 332 8.11 38.24 1.52
CA THR A 332 8.33 39.58 0.94
C THR A 332 7.38 39.87 -0.23
N PHE A 333 7.05 38.86 -1.03
CA PHE A 333 6.05 38.99 -2.09
C PHE A 333 4.65 39.28 -1.53
N LEU A 334 4.21 38.55 -0.49
CA LEU A 334 2.95 38.84 0.20
C LEU A 334 2.92 40.24 0.82
N PHE A 335 4.05 40.68 1.40
CA PHE A 335 4.18 42.04 1.92
C PHE A 335 4.07 43.10 0.81
N LEU A 336 4.66 42.87 -0.37
CA LEU A 336 4.49 43.75 -1.53
C LEU A 336 3.04 43.80 -2.03
N LEU A 337 2.34 42.66 -2.04
CA LEU A 337 0.90 42.63 -2.36
C LEU A 337 0.06 43.41 -1.35
N PHE A 338 0.37 43.30 -0.05
CA PHE A 338 -0.28 44.09 0.98
C PHE A 338 -0.05 45.60 0.78
N LEU A 339 1.19 46.01 0.48
CA LEU A 339 1.50 47.40 0.14
C LEU A 339 0.78 47.87 -1.13
N ALA A 340 0.69 47.02 -2.15
CA ALA A 340 -0.07 47.32 -3.37
C ALA A 340 -1.55 47.59 -3.05
N SER A 341 -2.16 46.79 -2.18
CA SER A 341 -3.54 46.99 -1.75
C SER A 341 -3.76 48.34 -1.06
N GLN A 342 -2.85 48.75 -0.16
CA GLN A 342 -2.95 50.04 0.52
C GLN A 342 -2.79 51.22 -0.45
N HIS A 343 -1.87 51.10 -1.42
CA HIS A 343 -1.63 52.15 -2.40
C HIS A 343 -2.82 52.35 -3.36
N ILE A 344 -3.52 51.27 -3.72
CA ILE A 344 -4.74 51.31 -4.54
C ILE A 344 -5.86 52.08 -3.83
N SER A 345 -6.04 51.92 -2.51
CA SER A 345 -7.06 52.66 -1.75
C SER A 345 -6.80 54.17 -1.70
N SER A 346 -5.55 54.61 -1.86
CA SER A 346 -5.17 56.03 -1.90
C SER A 346 -5.20 56.67 -3.28
N ALA A 347 -5.37 55.89 -4.36
CA ALA A 347 -5.47 56.43 -5.73
C ALA A 347 -6.90 56.92 -6.02
N GLN A 348 -7.03 58.11 -6.62
CA GLN A 348 -8.32 58.76 -6.91
C GLN A 348 -9.24 57.88 -7.80
N PRO A 349 -10.57 57.87 -7.55
CA PRO A 349 -11.49 56.83 -8.05
C PRO A 349 -11.83 56.83 -9.55
N ASP A 350 -11.42 57.82 -10.36
CA ASP A 350 -12.11 58.10 -11.63
C ASP A 350 -11.29 57.90 -12.93
N PHE A 351 -10.13 57.23 -12.90
CA PHE A 351 -9.37 56.93 -14.12
C PHE A 351 -9.44 55.45 -14.51
N GLN A 352 -10.09 55.17 -15.66
CA GLN A 352 -10.06 53.86 -16.28
C GLN A 352 -8.64 53.57 -16.82
N GLY A 353 -7.98 52.54 -16.30
CA GLY A 353 -6.66 52.08 -16.73
C GLY A 353 -5.47 52.97 -16.30
N PRO A 354 -5.21 53.12 -14.98
CA PRO A 354 -4.04 53.86 -14.51
C PRO A 354 -2.73 53.21 -14.95
N ALA A 355 -1.68 54.01 -15.13
CA ALA A 355 -0.34 53.50 -15.41
C ALA A 355 0.13 52.55 -14.29
N PRO A 356 0.86 51.48 -14.60
CA PRO A 356 1.32 50.50 -13.61
C PRO A 356 2.14 51.18 -12.52
N THR A 357 1.78 50.92 -11.26
CA THR A 357 2.45 51.49 -10.09
C THR A 357 3.85 50.88 -9.93
N SER A 358 4.75 51.57 -9.21
CA SER A 358 6.11 51.06 -8.94
C SER A 358 6.10 49.71 -8.23
N VAL A 359 5.12 49.48 -7.34
CA VAL A 359 4.93 48.20 -6.64
C VAL A 359 4.54 47.09 -7.61
N GLU A 360 3.70 47.36 -8.61
CA GLU A 360 3.34 46.38 -9.63
C GLU A 360 4.53 45.97 -10.49
N TRP A 361 5.41 46.92 -10.85
CA TRP A 361 6.67 46.60 -11.52
C TRP A 361 7.60 45.73 -10.66
N MET A 362 7.57 45.88 -9.34
CA MET A 362 8.31 45.01 -8.42
C MET A 362 7.69 43.61 -8.29
N ILE A 363 6.38 43.46 -8.48
CA ILE A 363 5.66 42.17 -8.40
C ILE A 363 5.94 41.29 -9.64
N LEU A 364 6.08 41.88 -10.82
CA LEU A 364 6.23 41.15 -12.08
C LEU A 364 7.38 40.12 -12.10
N PRO A 365 8.60 40.42 -11.63
CA PRO A 365 9.68 39.42 -11.57
C PRO A 365 9.34 38.19 -10.71
N TRP A 366 8.58 38.36 -9.62
CA TRP A 366 8.14 37.23 -8.78
C TRP A 366 7.16 36.34 -9.53
N VAL A 367 6.15 36.93 -10.16
CA VAL A 367 5.15 36.18 -10.95
C VAL A 367 5.81 35.40 -12.08
N LEU A 368 6.75 36.02 -12.82
CA LEU A 368 7.53 35.33 -13.84
C LEU A 368 8.38 34.19 -13.26
N GLY A 369 8.95 34.39 -12.07
CA GLY A 369 9.68 33.35 -11.34
C GLY A 369 8.81 32.17 -10.92
N PHE A 370 7.58 32.40 -10.46
CA PHE A 370 6.62 31.34 -10.13
C PHE A 370 6.22 30.55 -11.38
N ILE A 371 5.87 31.22 -12.47
CA ILE A 371 5.54 30.56 -13.75
C ILE A 371 6.72 29.71 -14.25
N TRP A 372 7.95 30.25 -14.19
CA TRP A 372 9.13 29.48 -14.59
C TRP A 372 9.36 28.24 -13.71
N THR A 373 9.10 28.37 -12.40
CA THR A 373 9.23 27.25 -11.45
C THR A 373 8.19 26.16 -11.74
N GLU A 374 6.93 26.53 -11.99
CA GLU A 374 5.87 25.60 -12.39
C GLU A 374 6.19 24.86 -13.69
N ILE A 375 6.61 25.60 -14.73
CA ILE A 375 7.00 25.00 -16.02
C ILE A 375 8.11 23.98 -15.83
N LYS A 376 9.11 24.31 -15.00
CA LYS A 376 10.21 23.41 -14.71
C LYS A 376 9.75 22.17 -13.93
N GLN A 377 8.90 22.33 -12.92
CA GLN A 377 8.40 21.23 -12.11
C GLN A 377 7.57 20.24 -12.93
N MET A 378 6.69 20.75 -13.80
CA MET A 378 5.92 19.91 -14.74
C MET A 378 6.83 19.14 -15.70
N TRP A 379 7.93 19.76 -16.15
CA TRP A 379 8.89 19.10 -17.05
C TRP A 379 9.70 17.99 -16.37
N ASP A 380 10.13 18.22 -15.14
CA ASP A 380 11.01 17.29 -14.42
C ASP A 380 10.25 16.08 -13.84
N ASN A 381 9.02 16.27 -13.33
CA ASN A 381 8.25 15.20 -12.68
C ASN A 381 7.28 14.47 -13.63
N GLY A 382 6.89 15.09 -14.74
CA GLY A 382 5.81 14.60 -15.61
C GLY A 382 4.42 15.06 -15.17
N PHE A 383 3.46 15.01 -16.09
CA PHE A 383 2.14 15.65 -15.92
C PHE A 383 1.18 14.89 -14.99
N GLN A 384 1.25 13.56 -14.96
CA GLN A 384 0.35 12.73 -14.14
C GLN A 384 0.63 12.97 -12.65
N ASP A 385 1.88 12.73 -12.22
CA ASP A 385 2.32 12.97 -10.85
C ASP A 385 2.13 14.43 -10.40
N TYR A 386 2.16 15.38 -11.34
CA TYR A 386 1.93 16.80 -11.05
C TYR A 386 0.47 17.09 -10.65
N ILE A 387 -0.50 16.54 -11.38
CA ILE A 387 -1.95 16.79 -11.13
C ILE A 387 -2.45 16.07 -9.88
N ASP A 388 -1.83 14.95 -9.52
CA ASP A 388 -2.23 14.18 -8.34
C ASP A 388 -2.02 14.96 -7.02
N ASP A 389 -1.13 15.96 -7.00
CA ASP A 389 -0.94 16.85 -5.86
C ASP A 389 -1.84 18.10 -5.95
N TRP A 390 -2.78 18.21 -5.00
CA TRP A 390 -3.69 19.34 -4.89
C TRP A 390 -2.99 20.70 -4.72
N TRP A 391 -1.79 20.74 -4.14
CA TRP A 391 -1.03 21.98 -3.99
C TRP A 391 -0.54 22.52 -5.32
N ASN A 392 -0.06 21.63 -6.20
CA ASN A 392 0.36 22.00 -7.57
C ASN A 392 -0.82 22.56 -8.37
N LEU A 393 -2.01 21.97 -8.22
CA LEU A 393 -3.22 22.49 -8.87
C LEU A 393 -3.58 23.90 -8.37
N MET A 394 -3.42 24.17 -7.08
CA MET A 394 -3.64 25.51 -6.52
C MET A 394 -2.63 26.52 -7.07
N ASP A 395 -1.36 26.15 -7.18
CA ASP A 395 -0.31 27.00 -7.74
C ASP A 395 -0.53 27.28 -9.24
N PHE A 396 -1.01 26.29 -9.99
CA PHE A 396 -1.41 26.46 -11.39
C PHE A 396 -2.55 27.47 -11.53
N ILE A 397 -3.62 27.34 -10.74
CA ILE A 397 -4.77 28.27 -10.76
C ILE A 397 -4.31 29.68 -10.35
N MET A 398 -3.50 29.80 -9.31
CA MET A 398 -2.94 31.08 -8.87
C MET A 398 -2.14 31.76 -10.00
N ASN A 399 -1.23 31.03 -10.65
CA ASN A 399 -0.42 31.57 -11.75
C ASN A 399 -1.26 31.92 -12.99
N ALA A 400 -2.29 31.14 -13.30
CA ALA A 400 -3.25 31.45 -14.35
C ALA A 400 -4.00 32.76 -14.07
N LEU A 401 -4.43 32.98 -12.82
CA LEU A 401 -5.08 34.23 -12.40
C LEU A 401 -4.11 35.43 -12.45
N TYR A 402 -2.84 35.25 -12.10
CA TYR A 402 -1.84 36.31 -12.27
C TYR A 402 -1.64 36.68 -13.74
N LEU A 403 -1.53 35.70 -14.63
CA LEU A 403 -1.43 35.94 -16.08
C LEU A 403 -2.68 36.62 -16.65
N ALA A 404 -3.87 36.18 -16.23
CA ALA A 404 -5.13 36.82 -16.62
C ALA A 404 -5.18 38.29 -16.15
N THR A 405 -4.74 38.57 -14.92
CA THR A 405 -4.71 39.94 -14.39
C THR A 405 -3.72 40.83 -15.16
N ILE A 406 -2.52 40.32 -15.45
CA ILE A 406 -1.50 41.06 -16.22
C ILE A 406 -1.98 41.34 -17.64
N SER A 407 -2.55 40.33 -18.32
CA SER A 407 -3.09 40.50 -19.69
C SER A 407 -4.24 41.50 -19.74
N LEU A 408 -5.20 41.43 -18.82
CA LEU A 408 -6.30 42.39 -18.72
C LEU A 408 -5.79 43.81 -18.46
N LYS A 409 -4.78 43.98 -17.61
CA LYS A 409 -4.15 45.29 -17.36
C LYS A 409 -3.44 45.85 -18.60
N ILE A 410 -2.72 45.01 -19.35
CA ILE A 410 -2.06 45.41 -20.60
C ILE A 410 -3.12 45.87 -21.63
N VAL A 411 -4.22 45.14 -21.76
CA VAL A 411 -5.33 45.48 -22.68
C VAL A 411 -6.03 46.77 -22.25
N ALA A 412 -6.28 46.96 -20.95
CA ALA A 412 -6.88 48.19 -20.44
C ALA A 412 -5.96 49.40 -20.69
N TYR A 413 -4.66 49.26 -20.42
CA TYR A 413 -3.67 50.32 -20.65
C TYR A 413 -3.53 50.68 -22.14
N SER A 414 -3.48 49.69 -23.03
CA SER A 414 -3.37 49.95 -24.47
C SER A 414 -4.61 50.65 -25.03
N LYS A 415 -5.81 50.28 -24.57
CA LYS A 415 -7.06 50.95 -24.97
C LYS A 415 -7.08 52.41 -24.55
N VAL A 416 -6.66 52.72 -23.33
CA VAL A 416 -6.60 54.09 -22.81
C VAL A 416 -5.57 54.93 -23.56
N ARG A 417 -4.39 54.36 -23.83
CA ARG A 417 -3.35 55.03 -24.61
C ARG A 417 -3.82 55.35 -26.04
N ASN A 418 -4.47 54.39 -26.71
CA ASN A 418 -5.03 54.60 -28.04
C ASN A 418 -6.13 55.68 -28.04
N MET A 419 -6.95 55.76 -26.98
CA MET A 419 -7.96 56.83 -26.85
C MET A 419 -7.32 58.22 -26.65
N LEU A 420 -6.24 58.31 -25.88
CA LEU A 420 -5.49 59.56 -25.68
C LEU A 420 -4.81 60.01 -26.97
N ASP A 421 -4.15 59.11 -27.69
CA ASP A 421 -3.49 59.41 -28.97
C ASP A 421 -4.50 59.82 -30.06
N GLY A 422 -5.69 59.21 -30.03
CA GLY A 422 -6.84 59.59 -30.88
C GLY A 422 -7.35 61.01 -30.56
N ASN A 423 -7.64 61.32 -29.30
CA ASN A 423 -8.13 62.65 -28.89
C ASN A 423 -7.14 63.78 -29.18
N VAL A 424 -5.83 63.55 -29.02
CA VAL A 424 -4.79 64.53 -29.39
C VAL A 424 -4.82 64.83 -30.90
N SER A 425 -5.05 63.80 -31.73
CA SER A 425 -5.19 63.97 -33.18
C SER A 425 -6.45 64.78 -33.56
N TYR A 426 -7.58 64.59 -32.87
CA TYR A 426 -8.80 65.37 -33.08
C TYR A 426 -8.64 66.84 -32.64
N CYS A 427 -7.95 67.11 -31.52
CA CYS A 427 -7.67 68.47 -31.05
C CYS A 427 -6.76 69.25 -32.03
N LEU A 428 -5.71 68.61 -32.56
CA LEU A 428 -4.80 69.23 -33.55
C LEU A 428 -5.48 69.55 -34.89
N LEU A 429 -6.50 68.78 -35.28
CA LEU A 429 -7.32 69.06 -36.47
C LEU A 429 -8.24 70.28 -36.24
N ASN A 430 -8.76 70.46 -35.03
CA ASN A 430 -9.65 71.56 -34.70
C ASN A 430 -8.92 72.91 -34.58
N ASP A 431 -7.68 72.92 -34.07
CA ASP A 431 -6.82 74.11 -34.04
C ASP A 431 -6.41 74.58 -35.44
N LYS A 432 -6.16 73.65 -36.36
CA LYS A 432 -5.88 74.00 -37.77
C LYS A 432 -7.12 74.58 -38.47
N ASN A 433 -8.30 74.04 -38.20
CA ASN A 433 -9.55 74.57 -38.77
C ASN A 433 -9.89 75.97 -38.23
N THR A 434 -9.67 76.24 -36.95
CA THR A 434 -9.88 77.59 -36.37
C THR A 434 -8.88 78.63 -36.90
N GLN A 435 -7.62 78.24 -37.16
CA GLN A 435 -6.67 79.12 -37.87
C GLN A 435 -7.13 79.43 -39.30
N ILE A 436 -7.65 78.46 -40.05
CA ILE A 436 -8.17 78.67 -41.41
C ILE A 436 -9.38 79.63 -41.41
N TYR A 437 -10.31 79.49 -40.46
CA TYR A 437 -11.43 80.43 -40.31
C TYR A 437 -10.97 81.85 -39.97
N SER A 438 -9.94 82.02 -39.13
CA SER A 438 -9.37 83.34 -38.81
C SER A 438 -8.67 84.02 -40.00
N ILE A 439 -8.12 83.23 -40.92
CA ILE A 439 -7.50 83.72 -42.17
C ILE A 439 -8.58 84.14 -43.17
N TYR A 440 -9.66 83.36 -43.31
CA TYR A 440 -10.81 83.72 -44.14
C TYR A 440 -11.48 85.02 -43.68
N GLN A 441 -11.60 85.23 -42.36
CA GLN A 441 -12.19 86.45 -41.79
C GLN A 441 -11.32 87.70 -42.00
N ARG A 442 -9.99 87.56 -42.08
CA ARG A 442 -9.08 88.66 -42.45
C ARG A 442 -9.10 88.99 -43.94
N LEU A 443 -9.37 88.00 -44.80
CA LEU A 443 -9.47 88.19 -46.26
C LEU A 443 -10.78 88.85 -46.69
N GLN A 444 -11.83 88.84 -45.86
CA GLN A 444 -13.10 89.53 -46.12
C GLN A 444 -13.11 91.03 -45.74
N HIS A 445 -12.02 91.53 -45.14
CA HIS A 445 -11.86 92.93 -44.73
C HIS A 445 -10.82 93.71 -45.57
N PHE A 446 -10.33 93.11 -46.65
CA PHE A 446 -9.63 93.77 -47.76
C PHE A 446 -10.52 93.74 -49.00
#